data_AF-A0A7S8INB1-F1
#
_entry.id   AF-A0A7S8INB1-F1
#
_cell.length_a   1.000
_cell.length_b   1.000
_cell.length_c   1.000
_cell.angle_alpha   90.00
_cell.angle_beta   90.00
_cell.angle_gamma   90.00
#
_symmetry.space_group_name_H-M   'P 1'
#
loop_
_entity.id
_entity.type
_entity.pdbx_description
1 polymer ?
#
loop_
_entity_poly.entity_id
_entity_poly.type
_entity_poly.pdbx_seq_one_letter_code
_entity_poly.pdbx_strand_id
1 'polypeptide(L)'
;MDITNYSDPQELGRRQQMAAARRQRESERLAFFARVVEAQRRAGELRDWISAYARSASDNAHSELQRMVGWAEAQLKELDHFLDAERISSTLRERGLFPEVDPIHDPLGEPLRHHIWGHSGAVRHCNEV
;
A
#
# COMPACT_ATOMS: atom_id res chain seq x y z
N MET A 1 -18.32 0.51 -37.60
CA MET A 1 -17.41 0.36 -36.43
C MET A 1 -16.01 0.47 -36.97
N ASP A 2 -15.39 1.64 -36.82
CA ASP A 2 -14.03 1.89 -37.32
C ASP A 2 -13.00 1.28 -36.36
N ILE A 3 -12.23 0.32 -36.87
CA ILE A 3 -11.16 -0.42 -36.17
C ILE A 3 -9.81 0.27 -36.43
N THR A 4 -9.78 1.60 -36.53
CA THR A 4 -8.60 2.37 -36.99
C THR A 4 -8.06 3.37 -35.98
N ASN A 5 -8.47 3.29 -34.71
CA ASN A 5 -8.00 4.23 -33.67
C ASN A 5 -7.02 3.61 -32.64
N TYR A 6 -6.32 2.54 -33.01
CA TYR A 6 -5.39 1.82 -32.10
C TYR A 6 -3.94 2.31 -32.16
N SER A 7 -3.62 3.28 -33.02
CA SER A 7 -2.23 3.72 -33.27
C SER A 7 -2.03 5.24 -33.25
N ASP A 8 -2.79 5.98 -32.44
CA ASP A 8 -2.39 7.35 -32.09
C ASP A 8 -1.35 7.29 -30.97
N PRO A 9 -0.08 7.71 -31.21
CA PRO A 9 0.96 7.74 -30.19
C PRO A 9 0.58 8.57 -28.96
N GLN A 10 -0.27 9.59 -29.12
CA GLN A 10 -0.75 10.42 -28.02
C GLN A 10 -1.70 9.64 -27.11
N GLU A 11 -2.62 8.88 -27.70
CA GLU A 11 -3.56 8.04 -26.95
C GLU A 11 -2.83 6.88 -26.24
N LEU A 12 -1.88 6.23 -26.90
CA LEU A 12 -1.03 5.22 -26.25
C LEU A 12 -0.23 5.81 -25.09
N GLY A 13 0.33 7.00 -25.24
CA GLY A 13 1.03 7.72 -24.17
C GLY A 13 0.12 8.04 -22.99
N ARG A 14 -1.09 8.54 -23.25
CA ARG A 14 -2.11 8.83 -22.23
C ARG A 14 -2.48 7.57 -21.44
N ARG A 15 -2.74 6.46 -22.13
CA ARG A 15 -3.07 5.17 -21.50
C ARG A 15 -1.92 4.62 -20.66
N GLN A 16 -0.66 4.79 -21.10
CA GLN A 16 0.51 4.40 -20.32
C GLN A 16 0.64 5.21 -19.03
N GLN A 17 0.37 6.52 -19.08
CA GLN A 17 0.34 7.37 -17.89
C GLN A 17 -0.74 6.94 -16.90
N MET A 18 -1.95 6.63 -17.38
CA MET A 18 -3.02 6.10 -16.52
C MET A 18 -2.64 4.76 -15.89
N ALA A 19 -2.01 3.86 -16.65
CA ALA A 19 -1.51 2.59 -16.13
C ALA A 19 -0.40 2.77 -15.07
N ALA A 20 0.47 3.77 -15.23
CA ALA A 20 1.46 4.13 -14.21
C ALA A 20 0.78 4.67 -12.94
N ALA A 21 -0.20 5.58 -13.09
CA ALA A 21 -0.96 6.13 -11.96
C ALA A 21 -1.72 5.04 -11.19
N ARG A 22 -2.29 4.04 -11.87
CA ARG A 22 -2.99 2.91 -11.22
C ARG A 22 -2.03 2.09 -10.37
N ARG A 23 -0.87 1.75 -10.92
CA ARG A 23 0.18 1.02 -10.19
C ARG A 23 0.69 1.81 -8.99
N GLN A 24 0.86 3.12 -9.13
CA GLN A 24 1.26 3.99 -8.04
C GLN A 24 0.23 3.97 -6.91
N ARG A 25 -1.06 4.16 -7.22
CA ARG A 25 -2.12 4.11 -6.22
C ARG A 25 -2.18 2.76 -5.52
N GLU A 26 -2.05 1.66 -6.26
CA GLU A 26 -2.06 0.32 -5.66
C GLU A 26 -0.88 0.10 -4.73
N SER A 27 0.32 0.56 -5.11
CA SER A 27 1.48 0.55 -4.22
C SER A 27 1.22 1.35 -2.94
N GLU A 28 0.59 2.52 -3.04
CA GLU A 28 0.26 3.36 -1.88
C GLU A 28 -0.83 2.74 -0.99
N ARG A 29 -1.84 2.10 -1.58
CA ARG A 29 -2.86 1.32 -0.84
C ARG A 29 -2.22 0.24 0.00
N LEU A 30 -1.38 -0.59 -0.62
CA LEU A 30 -0.68 -1.68 0.05
C LEU A 30 0.22 -1.15 1.16
N ALA A 31 1.00 -0.10 0.88
CA ALA A 31 1.89 0.51 1.87
C ALA A 31 1.12 1.10 3.05
N PHE A 32 0.01 1.80 2.80
CA PHE A 32 -0.82 2.37 3.85
C PHE A 32 -1.50 1.29 4.69
N PHE A 33 -2.10 0.29 4.04
CA PHE A 33 -2.77 -0.82 4.73
C PHE A 33 -1.78 -1.63 5.58
N ALA A 34 -0.59 -1.92 5.06
CA ALA A 34 0.46 -2.61 5.83
C ALA A 34 0.83 -1.83 7.11
N ARG A 35 0.91 -0.50 7.04
CA ARG A 35 1.16 0.34 8.22
C ARG A 35 0.02 0.30 9.23
N VAL A 36 -1.24 0.27 8.79
CA VAL A 36 -2.41 0.15 9.67
C VAL A 36 -2.40 -1.20 10.39
N VAL A 37 -2.20 -2.29 9.65
CA VAL A 37 -2.15 -3.65 10.22
C VAL A 37 -1.00 -3.79 11.23
N GLU A 38 0.18 -3.28 10.89
CA GLU A 38 1.34 -3.32 11.78
C GLU A 38 1.11 -2.49 13.05
N ALA A 39 0.54 -1.29 12.92
CA ALA A 39 0.18 -0.47 14.08
C ALA A 39 -0.84 -1.19 14.99
N GLN A 40 -1.85 -1.85 14.41
CA GLN A 40 -2.85 -2.61 15.16
C GLN A 40 -2.22 -3.79 15.91
N ARG A 41 -1.36 -4.56 15.22
CA ARG A 41 -0.61 -5.66 15.85
C ARG A 41 0.21 -5.15 17.03
N ARG A 42 0.98 -4.07 16.83
CA ARG A 42 1.83 -3.50 17.87
C ARG A 42 1.04 -2.96 19.05
N ALA A 43 -0.10 -2.32 18.81
CA ALA A 43 -0.99 -1.84 19.86
C ALA A 43 -1.53 -3.01 20.69
N GLY A 44 -1.92 -4.13 20.06
CA GLY A 44 -2.31 -5.36 20.76
C GLY A 44 -1.20 -5.89 21.67
N GLU A 45 0.02 -6.04 21.14
CA GLU A 45 1.18 -6.50 21.92
C GLU A 45 1.49 -5.61 23.12
N LEU A 46 1.40 -4.28 22.95
CA LEU A 46 1.62 -3.35 24.05
C LEU A 46 0.52 -3.46 25.11
N ARG A 47 -0.75 -3.61 24.72
CA ARG A 47 -1.86 -3.82 25.67
C ARG A 47 -1.67 -5.09 26.50
N ASP A 48 -1.31 -6.18 25.84
CA ASP A 48 -1.09 -7.47 26.51
C ASP A 48 0.09 -7.38 27.48
N TRP A 49 1.20 -6.77 27.03
CA TRP A 49 2.38 -6.58 27.87
C TRP A 49 2.11 -5.65 29.07
N ILE A 50 1.47 -4.49 28.86
CA ILE A 50 1.09 -3.57 29.94
C ILE A 50 0.19 -4.28 30.95
N SER A 51 -0.81 -5.03 30.48
CA SER A 51 -1.73 -5.77 31.35
C SER A 51 -1.01 -6.82 32.20
N ALA A 52 0.03 -7.46 31.67
CA ALA A 52 0.82 -8.45 32.38
C ALA A 52 1.68 -7.84 33.51
N TYR A 53 2.21 -6.62 33.30
CA TYR A 53 3.23 -6.04 34.19
C TYR A 53 2.77 -4.84 35.03
N ALA A 54 1.62 -4.22 34.74
CA ALA A 54 1.15 -3.01 35.43
C ALA A 54 1.02 -3.20 36.96
N ARG A 55 0.52 -4.35 37.40
CA ARG A 55 0.41 -4.68 38.85
C ARG A 55 1.76 -4.82 39.53
N SER A 56 2.70 -5.52 38.89
CA SER A 56 4.06 -5.67 39.42
C SER A 56 4.86 -4.37 39.40
N ALA A 57 4.53 -3.47 38.46
CA ALA A 57 5.11 -2.14 38.37
C ALA A 57 4.60 -1.19 39.49
N SER A 58 3.38 -1.37 39.98
CA SER A 58 2.80 -0.53 41.04
C SER A 58 3.32 -0.82 42.45
N ASP A 59 3.97 -1.96 42.66
CA ASP A 59 4.45 -2.38 43.99
C ASP A 59 5.71 -1.63 44.47
N ASN A 60 6.10 -0.51 43.82
CA ASN A 60 7.25 0.36 44.14
C ASN A 60 8.63 -0.32 44.27
N ALA A 61 8.71 -1.64 44.12
CA ALA A 61 9.95 -2.42 44.16
C ALA A 61 10.74 -2.36 42.84
N HIS A 62 10.11 -1.91 41.74
CA HIS A 62 10.69 -1.94 40.39
C HIS A 62 10.51 -0.60 39.66
N SER A 63 11.29 0.42 40.04
CA SER A 63 11.18 1.78 39.49
C SER A 63 11.41 1.85 37.96
N GLU A 64 12.25 0.97 37.44
CA GLU A 64 12.57 0.81 36.02
C GLU A 64 11.39 0.23 35.27
N LEU A 65 10.76 -0.80 35.83
CA LEU A 65 9.58 -1.44 35.25
C LEU A 65 8.41 -0.45 35.18
N GLN A 66 8.22 0.36 36.23
CA GLN A 66 7.23 1.43 36.23
C GLN A 66 7.45 2.45 35.11
N ARG A 67 8.69 2.90 34.91
CA ARG A 67 9.05 3.80 33.80
C ARG A 67 8.83 3.15 32.44
N MET A 68 9.14 1.86 32.31
CA MET A 68 8.93 1.10 31.08
C MET A 68 7.44 0.94 30.75
N VAL A 69 6.59 0.70 31.76
CA VAL A 69 5.13 0.68 31.60
C VAL A 69 4.61 2.04 31.17
N GLY A 70 5.02 3.13 31.82
CA GLY A 70 4.60 4.48 31.41
C GLY A 70 5.05 4.84 29.98
N TRP A 71 6.25 4.41 29.57
CA TRP A 71 6.70 4.56 28.18
C TRP A 71 5.83 3.76 27.22
N ALA A 72 5.52 2.50 27.54
CA ALA A 72 4.67 1.63 26.73
C ALA A 72 3.25 2.20 26.57
N GLU A 73 2.66 2.75 27.63
CA GLU A 73 1.36 3.43 27.60
C GLU A 73 1.37 4.65 26.67
N ALA A 74 2.44 5.45 26.71
CA ALA A 74 2.59 6.59 25.79
C ALA A 74 2.70 6.13 24.33
N GLN A 75 3.46 5.07 24.04
CA GLN A 75 3.54 4.50 22.69
C GLN A 75 2.18 3.95 22.23
N LEU A 76 1.45 3.27 23.11
CA LEU A 76 0.11 2.75 22.81
C LEU A 76 -0.85 3.90 22.46
N LYS A 77 -0.80 5.02 23.19
CA LYS A 77 -1.64 6.19 22.91
C LYS A 77 -1.40 6.76 21.51
N GLU A 78 -0.15 6.84 21.07
CA GLU A 78 0.18 7.31 19.71
C GLU A 78 -0.32 6.35 18.63
N LEU A 79 -0.19 5.03 18.86
CA LEU A 79 -0.74 4.03 17.95
C LEU A 79 -2.26 4.09 17.88
N ASP A 80 -2.94 4.27 19.01
CA ASP A 80 -4.39 4.40 19.06
C ASP A 80 -4.87 5.68 18.37
N HIS A 81 -4.14 6.78 18.51
CA HIS A 81 -4.43 7.99 17.73
C HIS A 81 -4.25 7.75 16.23
N PHE A 82 -3.21 7.04 15.81
CA PHE A 82 -3.01 6.69 14.40
C PHE A 82 -4.11 5.76 13.86
N LEU A 83 -4.58 4.83 14.69
CA LEU A 83 -5.61 3.83 14.36
C LEU A 83 -7.05 4.36 14.48
N ASP A 84 -7.22 5.60 14.93
CA ASP A 84 -8.53 6.24 15.00
C ASP A 84 -9.23 6.24 13.63
N ALA A 85 -10.50 5.85 13.63
CA ALA A 85 -11.26 5.63 12.40
C ALA A 85 -11.43 6.91 11.58
N GLU A 86 -11.67 8.05 12.23
CA GLU A 86 -11.78 9.35 11.56
C GLU A 86 -10.44 9.75 10.95
N ARG A 87 -9.34 9.52 11.66
CA ARG A 87 -7.99 9.80 11.17
C ARG A 87 -7.60 8.95 9.97
N ILE A 88 -7.89 7.64 10.02
CA ILE A 88 -7.69 6.73 8.90
C ILE A 88 -8.52 7.21 7.71
N SER A 89 -9.83 7.47 7.91
CA SER A 89 -10.74 7.93 6.88
C SER A 89 -10.28 9.25 6.21
N SER A 90 -9.86 10.24 7.00
CA SER A 90 -9.29 11.49 6.50
C SER A 90 -8.05 11.24 5.64
N THR A 91 -7.13 10.40 6.12
CA THR A 91 -5.89 10.07 5.40
C THR A 91 -6.18 9.37 4.07
N LEU A 92 -7.13 8.42 4.06
CA LEU A 92 -7.55 7.72 2.83
C LEU A 92 -8.15 8.69 1.81
N ARG A 93 -8.94 9.66 2.27
CA ARG A 93 -9.58 10.69 1.43
C ARG A 93 -8.56 11.68 0.87
N GLU A 94 -7.72 12.27 1.73
CA GLU A 94 -6.67 13.23 1.36
C GLU A 94 -5.73 12.67 0.29
N ARG A 95 -5.43 11.37 0.37
CA ARG A 95 -4.53 10.68 -0.57
C ARG A 95 -5.25 10.07 -1.77
N GLY A 96 -6.57 10.12 -1.82
CA GLY A 96 -7.35 9.53 -2.92
C GLY A 96 -7.08 8.03 -3.12
N LEU A 97 -6.87 7.28 -2.03
CA LEU A 97 -6.52 5.86 -2.12
C LEU A 97 -7.73 5.00 -2.49
N PHE A 98 -8.91 5.29 -1.96
CA PHE A 98 -10.16 4.59 -2.28
C PHE A 98 -11.23 5.57 -2.78
N PRO A 99 -11.06 6.15 -3.98
CA PRO A 99 -12.06 7.04 -4.54
C PRO A 99 -13.31 6.26 -4.96
N GLU A 100 -14.49 6.84 -4.79
CA GLU A 100 -15.76 6.24 -5.21
C GLU A 100 -15.83 6.09 -6.75
N VAL A 101 -15.33 7.09 -7.47
CA VAL A 101 -15.18 7.07 -8.93
C VAL A 101 -13.69 7.10 -9.24
N ASP A 102 -13.20 6.11 -10.01
CA ASP A 102 -11.78 6.06 -10.37
C ASP A 102 -11.48 6.90 -11.63
N PRO A 103 -10.86 8.10 -11.49
CA PRO A 103 -10.57 8.98 -12.62
C PRO A 103 -9.51 8.42 -13.58
N ILE A 104 -8.76 7.39 -13.15
CA ILE A 104 -7.70 6.76 -13.97
C ILE A 104 -8.09 5.35 -14.42
N HIS A 105 -9.37 5.01 -14.36
CA HIS A 105 -9.89 3.79 -14.95
C HIS A 105 -9.77 3.84 -16.48
N ASP A 106 -9.14 2.84 -17.08
CA ASP A 106 -9.07 2.67 -18.53
C ASP A 106 -9.93 1.47 -18.93
N PRO A 107 -11.06 1.66 -19.65
CA PRO A 107 -11.93 0.56 -20.06
C PRO A 107 -11.26 -0.42 -21.02
N LEU A 108 -10.16 -0.03 -21.67
CA LEU A 108 -9.39 -0.87 -22.57
C LEU A 108 -8.25 -1.64 -21.86
N GLY A 109 -8.15 -1.54 -20.53
CA GLY A 109 -7.15 -2.25 -19.73
C GLY A 109 -5.72 -1.71 -19.86
N GLU A 110 -4.73 -2.48 -19.41
CA GLU A 110 -3.33 -2.08 -19.55
C GLU A 110 -2.92 -2.00 -21.04
N PRO A 111 -2.33 -0.89 -21.50
CA PRO A 111 -1.80 -0.82 -22.85
C PRO A 111 -0.64 -1.81 -22.97
N LEU A 112 -0.61 -2.55 -24.08
CA LEU A 112 0.51 -3.44 -24.38
C LEU A 112 1.80 -2.64 -24.35
N ARG A 113 2.79 -3.15 -23.61
CA ARG A 113 4.16 -2.65 -23.72
C ARG A 113 4.65 -3.12 -25.08
N HIS A 114 4.57 -2.28 -26.11
CA HIS A 114 5.18 -2.59 -27.38
C HIS A 114 6.68 -2.80 -27.14
N HIS A 115 7.10 -4.07 -27.05
CA HIS A 115 8.48 -4.43 -27.28
C HIS A 115 8.78 -3.99 -28.71
N ILE A 116 9.73 -3.08 -28.89
CA ILE A 116 10.23 -2.69 -30.20
C ILE A 116 10.91 -3.93 -30.78
N TRP A 117 10.14 -4.77 -31.47
CA TRP A 117 10.70 -5.82 -32.32
C TRP A 117 11.17 -5.15 -33.61
N GLY A 118 12.46 -4.82 -33.66
CA GLY A 118 13.15 -4.34 -34.85
C GLY A 118 14.14 -5.38 -35.37
N HIS A 119 13.67 -6.20 -36.31
CA HIS A 119 14.38 -6.85 -37.43
C HIS A 119 15.58 -7.80 -37.24
N SER A 120 15.29 -9.07 -37.58
CA SER A 120 15.98 -9.95 -38.56
C SER A 120 17.40 -10.47 -38.32
N GLY A 121 17.53 -11.80 -38.22
CA GLY A 121 18.72 -12.52 -38.71
C GLY A 121 18.83 -13.98 -38.28
N ALA A 122 18.68 -14.88 -39.27
CA ALA A 122 19.20 -16.25 -39.33
C ALA A 122 18.46 -17.39 -38.59
N VAL A 123 17.64 -18.08 -39.38
CA VAL A 123 17.54 -19.55 -39.51
C VAL A 123 18.56 -20.34 -38.69
N ARG A 124 18.08 -21.21 -37.80
CA ARG A 124 18.55 -22.61 -37.75
C ARG A 124 17.38 -23.57 -37.57
N HIS A 125 17.08 -24.20 -38.70
CA HIS A 125 16.53 -25.53 -38.82
C HIS A 125 17.26 -26.50 -37.87
N CYS A 126 16.50 -27.29 -37.09
CA CYS A 126 16.83 -28.68 -36.78
C CYS A 126 15.52 -29.43 -36.43
N ASN A 127 15.30 -30.49 -37.22
CA ASN A 127 14.23 -31.47 -37.27
C ASN A 127 13.72 -32.06 -35.94
N GLU A 128 12.47 -32.54 -36.03
CA GLU A 128 11.89 -33.69 -35.29
C GLU A 128 12.86 -34.88 -35.19
N VAL A 129 12.94 -35.55 -34.03
CA VAL A 129 12.26 -36.84 -33.71
C VAL A 129 12.12 -36.94 -32.19
#